data_AF-A0A7S2L3N4-F1
#
_entry.id   AF-A0A7S2L3N4-F1
#
_cell.length_a   1.000
_cell.length_b   1.000
_cell.length_c   1.000
_cell.angle_alpha   90.00
_cell.angle_beta   90.00
_cell.angle_gamma   90.00
#
_symmetry.space_group_name_H-M   'P 1'
#
loop_
_entity.id
_entity.type
_entity.pdbx_description
1 polymer ?
#
loop_
_entity_poly.entity_id
_entity_poly.type
_entity_poly.pdbx_seq_one_letter_code
_entity_poly.pdbx_strand_id
1 'polypeptide(L)'
;ANVVCFNAAISACEEGKRWREALGVLSDIRGRRVEANAISFSAAISACEKGEQWPEALGLISEMRARACELNVVAYSAAISACEKSERWLEALGLWNSMRSVFIAPNVVTYGAVINVQGKSEQWQEALGMFANARLH
;
A
#
# COMPACT_ATOMS: atom_id res chain seq x y z
N ALA A 1 -14.78 -16.16 15.75
CA ALA A 1 -14.23 -14.81 15.47
C ALA A 1 -14.50 -14.50 14.00
N ASN A 2 -15.21 -13.41 13.72
CA ASN A 2 -15.68 -13.05 12.38
C ASN A 2 -14.70 -12.07 11.72
N VAL A 3 -14.75 -11.92 10.38
CA VAL A 3 -13.90 -10.99 9.59
C VAL A 3 -13.92 -9.57 10.17
N VAL A 4 -15.06 -9.13 10.71
CA VAL A 4 -15.24 -7.83 11.35
C VAL A 4 -14.32 -7.63 12.57
N CYS A 5 -14.18 -8.64 13.43
CA CYS A 5 -13.29 -8.56 14.60
C CYS A 5 -11.82 -8.47 14.19
N PHE A 6 -11.47 -9.16 13.11
CA PHE A 6 -10.11 -9.15 12.56
C PHE A 6 -9.79 -7.82 11.88
N ASN A 7 -10.73 -7.26 11.12
CA ASN A 7 -10.57 -5.93 10.53
C ASN A 7 -10.41 -4.88 11.62
N ALA A 8 -11.20 -4.94 12.70
CA ALA A 8 -11.05 -4.04 13.85
C ALA A 8 -9.68 -4.20 14.53
N ALA A 9 -9.18 -5.42 14.68
CA ALA A 9 -7.86 -5.69 15.26
C ALA A 9 -6.72 -5.15 14.37
N ILE A 10 -6.81 -5.31 13.04
CA ILE A 10 -5.81 -4.78 12.10
C ILE A 10 -5.88 -3.24 12.05
N SER A 11 -7.07 -2.64 12.06
CA SER A 11 -7.24 -1.18 12.16
C SER A 11 -6.64 -0.62 13.45
N ALA A 12 -6.83 -1.28 14.59
CA ALA A 12 -6.17 -0.89 15.83
C ALA A 12 -4.63 -1.02 15.76
N CYS A 13 -4.12 -2.03 15.05
CA CYS A 13 -2.67 -2.17 14.80
C CYS A 13 -2.14 -1.06 13.86
N GLU A 14 -2.97 -0.59 12.94
CA GLU A 14 -2.68 0.53 12.05
C GLU A 14 -2.47 1.85 12.84
N GLU A 15 -3.31 2.12 13.84
CA GLU A 15 -3.16 3.30 14.71
C GLU A 15 -1.94 3.19 15.62
N GLY A 16 -1.63 1.97 16.09
CA GLY A 16 -0.47 1.71 16.95
C GLY A 16 0.88 1.57 16.25
N LYS A 17 0.94 1.65 14.90
CA LYS A 17 2.14 1.32 14.10
C LYS A 17 2.69 -0.11 14.36
N ARG A 18 1.84 -1.03 14.81
CA ARG A 18 2.21 -2.40 15.20
C ARG A 18 2.09 -3.35 14.00
N TRP A 19 2.90 -3.13 12.97
CA TRP A 19 2.87 -3.91 11.73
C TRP A 19 3.05 -5.42 11.96
N ARG A 20 3.90 -5.82 12.92
CA ARG A 20 4.11 -7.25 13.27
C ARG A 20 2.84 -7.92 13.77
N GLU A 21 2.03 -7.20 14.53
CA GLU A 21 0.77 -7.73 15.05
C GLU A 21 -0.31 -7.71 13.99
N ALA A 22 -0.35 -6.69 13.13
CA ALA A 22 -1.23 -6.70 11.97
C ALA A 22 -0.96 -7.94 11.08
N LEU A 23 0.31 -8.28 10.84
CA LEU A 23 0.70 -9.49 10.11
C LEU A 23 0.39 -10.78 10.87
N GLY A 24 0.58 -10.79 12.19
CA GLY A 24 0.21 -11.91 13.05
C GLY A 24 -1.30 -12.21 13.00
N VAL A 25 -2.11 -11.16 13.12
CA VAL A 25 -3.58 -11.24 12.99
C VAL A 25 -3.96 -11.71 11.59
N LEU A 26 -3.32 -11.20 10.54
CA LEU A 26 -3.56 -11.65 9.17
C LEU A 26 -3.19 -13.13 8.96
N SER A 27 -2.14 -13.60 9.63
CA SER A 27 -1.72 -15.01 9.63
C SER A 27 -2.72 -15.90 10.38
N ASP A 28 -3.25 -15.43 11.49
CA ASP A 28 -4.30 -16.12 12.25
C ASP A 28 -5.61 -16.26 11.46
N ILE A 29 -5.98 -15.24 10.66
CA ILE A 29 -7.13 -15.31 9.74
C ILE A 29 -6.92 -16.44 8.72
N ARG A 30 -5.71 -16.55 8.15
CA ARG A 30 -5.35 -17.62 7.20
C ARG A 30 -5.45 -19.00 7.84
N GLY A 31 -4.95 -19.16 9.07
CA GLY A 31 -4.99 -20.42 9.81
C GLY A 31 -6.41 -20.89 10.13
N ARG A 32 -7.37 -19.96 10.24
CA ARG A 32 -8.77 -20.25 10.56
C ARG A 32 -9.66 -20.50 9.33
N ARG A 33 -9.10 -20.59 8.11
CA ARG A 33 -9.84 -20.71 6.82
C ARG A 33 -10.89 -19.61 6.62
N VAL A 34 -10.69 -18.45 7.24
CA VAL A 34 -11.53 -17.27 6.99
C VAL A 34 -10.93 -16.54 5.80
N GLU A 35 -11.74 -16.23 4.79
CA GLU A 35 -11.26 -15.49 3.63
C GLU A 35 -10.94 -14.05 4.03
N ALA A 36 -9.66 -13.76 4.19
CA ALA A 36 -9.16 -12.39 4.27
C ALA A 36 -9.58 -11.65 3.00
N ASN A 37 -10.27 -10.53 3.16
CA ASN A 37 -10.75 -9.72 2.06
C ASN A 37 -9.82 -8.53 1.79
N ALA A 38 -10.10 -7.76 0.75
CA ALA A 38 -9.32 -6.58 0.38
C ALA A 38 -9.12 -5.60 1.54
N ILE A 39 -10.10 -5.50 2.46
CA ILE A 39 -10.05 -4.61 3.63
C ILE A 39 -8.97 -5.09 4.62
N SER A 40 -8.96 -6.38 4.96
CA SER A 40 -7.95 -6.94 5.89
C SER A 40 -6.53 -6.73 5.37
N PHE A 41 -6.31 -6.97 4.08
CA PHE A 41 -5.00 -6.73 3.46
C PHE A 41 -4.64 -5.25 3.38
N SER A 42 -5.58 -4.38 2.99
CA SER A 42 -5.33 -2.94 2.90
C SER A 42 -4.91 -2.38 4.25
N ALA A 43 -5.60 -2.74 5.33
CA ALA A 43 -5.26 -2.29 6.67
C ALA A 43 -3.89 -2.84 7.13
N ALA A 44 -3.54 -4.08 6.76
CA ALA A 44 -2.22 -4.65 7.06
C ALA A 44 -1.10 -3.92 6.28
N ILE A 45 -1.34 -3.56 5.02
CA ILE A 45 -0.40 -2.77 4.20
C ILE A 45 -0.24 -1.36 4.79
N SER A 46 -1.33 -0.70 5.20
CA SER A 46 -1.28 0.60 5.88
C SER A 46 -0.51 0.54 7.21
N ALA A 47 -0.63 -0.56 7.96
CA ALA A 47 0.19 -0.77 9.15
C ALA A 47 1.68 -0.93 8.79
N CYS A 48 2.00 -1.65 7.70
CA CYS A 48 3.38 -1.77 7.19
C CYS A 48 3.94 -0.43 6.71
N GLU A 49 3.12 0.42 6.06
CA GLU A 49 3.49 1.78 5.67
C GLU A 49 3.90 2.63 6.86
N LYS A 50 3.10 2.61 7.93
CA LYS A 50 3.41 3.36 9.16
C LYS A 50 4.60 2.78 9.92
N GLY A 51 4.93 1.52 9.69
CA GLY A 51 6.11 0.83 10.21
C GLY A 51 7.33 0.91 9.30
N GLU A 52 7.25 1.60 8.16
CA GLU A 52 8.31 1.69 7.14
C GLU A 52 8.82 0.31 6.67
N GLN A 53 7.90 -0.67 6.66
CA GLN A 53 8.17 -2.04 6.23
C GLN A 53 7.74 -2.24 4.78
N TRP A 54 8.51 -1.66 3.86
CA TRP A 54 8.28 -1.79 2.42
C TRP A 54 8.33 -3.25 1.90
N PRO A 55 9.21 -4.17 2.38
CA PRO A 55 9.26 -5.53 1.86
C PRO A 55 7.96 -6.30 2.14
N GLU A 56 7.43 -6.15 3.36
CA GLU A 56 6.20 -6.75 3.83
C GLU A 56 5.01 -6.18 3.06
N ALA A 57 4.97 -4.87 2.83
CA ALA A 57 3.92 -4.23 2.03
C ALA A 57 3.88 -4.77 0.58
N LEU A 58 5.03 -4.95 -0.06
CA LEU A 58 5.13 -5.53 -1.40
C LEU A 58 4.74 -7.02 -1.42
N GLY A 59 5.13 -7.77 -0.39
CA GLY A 59 4.75 -9.17 -0.21
C GLY A 59 3.23 -9.32 -0.14
N LEU A 60 2.56 -8.45 0.63
CA LEU A 60 1.11 -8.43 0.75
C LEU A 60 0.42 -8.07 -0.57
N ILE A 61 0.92 -7.08 -1.34
CA ILE A 61 0.38 -6.77 -2.67
C ILE A 61 0.51 -7.97 -3.61
N SER A 62 1.67 -8.63 -3.62
CA SER A 62 1.91 -9.79 -4.47
C SER A 62 0.99 -10.95 -4.10
N GLU A 63 0.74 -11.14 -2.81
CA GLU A 63 -0.22 -12.14 -2.32
C GLU A 63 -1.66 -11.81 -2.74
N MET A 64 -2.09 -10.55 -2.61
CA MET A 64 -3.42 -10.14 -3.08
C MET A 64 -3.62 -10.46 -4.56
N ARG A 65 -2.61 -10.21 -5.40
CA ARG A 65 -2.64 -10.57 -6.83
C ARG A 65 -2.74 -12.08 -7.04
N ALA A 66 -1.92 -12.86 -6.34
CA ALA A 66 -1.90 -14.31 -6.45
C ALA A 66 -3.26 -14.94 -6.04
N ARG A 67 -3.95 -14.31 -5.08
CA ARG A 67 -5.27 -14.73 -4.60
C ARG A 67 -6.42 -14.15 -5.42
N ALA A 68 -6.14 -13.45 -6.52
CA ALA A 68 -7.14 -12.72 -7.31
C ALA A 68 -8.03 -11.79 -6.44
N CYS A 69 -7.47 -11.28 -5.34
CA CYS A 69 -8.16 -10.36 -4.45
C CYS A 69 -8.06 -8.96 -5.04
N GLU A 70 -9.16 -8.20 -5.03
CA GLU A 70 -9.19 -6.85 -5.59
C GLU A 70 -8.24 -5.93 -4.82
N LEU A 71 -7.18 -5.50 -5.50
CA LEU A 71 -6.33 -4.43 -5.01
C LEU A 71 -7.08 -3.11 -5.16
N ASN A 72 -7.24 -2.38 -4.07
CA ASN A 72 -7.85 -1.07 -4.07
C ASN A 72 -6.78 0.03 -4.09
N VAL A 73 -7.23 1.27 -4.30
CA VAL A 73 -6.39 2.48 -4.28
C VAL A 73 -5.59 2.55 -2.98
N VAL A 74 -6.23 2.24 -1.84
CA VAL A 74 -5.64 2.34 -0.49
C VAL A 74 -4.40 1.45 -0.36
N ALA A 75 -4.50 0.17 -0.75
CA ALA A 75 -3.39 -0.78 -0.72
C ALA A 75 -2.21 -0.31 -1.58
N TYR A 76 -2.46 0.15 -2.80
CA TYR A 76 -1.41 0.70 -3.67
C TYR A 76 -0.78 1.97 -3.08
N SER A 77 -1.60 2.91 -2.62
CA SER A 77 -1.11 4.17 -2.04
C SER A 77 -0.26 3.92 -0.79
N ALA A 78 -0.69 3.00 0.08
CA ALA A 78 0.04 2.65 1.29
C ALA A 78 1.36 1.94 0.97
N ALA A 79 1.39 1.02 0.00
CA ALA A 79 2.64 0.37 -0.41
C ALA A 79 3.62 1.34 -1.09
N ILE A 80 3.13 2.26 -1.92
CA ILE A 80 3.96 3.31 -2.55
C ILE A 80 4.52 4.25 -1.49
N SER A 81 3.69 4.69 -0.52
CA SER A 81 4.11 5.50 0.63
C SER A 81 5.13 4.77 1.51
N ALA A 82 4.97 3.45 1.71
CA ALA A 82 5.94 2.64 2.44
C ALA A 82 7.30 2.63 1.73
N CYS A 83 7.30 2.42 0.41
CA CYS A 83 8.51 2.45 -0.41
C CYS A 83 9.15 3.84 -0.43
N GLU A 84 8.34 4.91 -0.48
CA GLU A 84 8.80 6.29 -0.45
C GLU A 84 9.51 6.63 0.86
N LYS A 85 8.91 6.31 2.01
CA LYS A 85 9.51 6.51 3.34
C LYS A 85 10.81 5.72 3.54
N SER A 86 10.88 4.52 2.97
CA SER A 86 12.09 3.68 3.02
C SER A 86 13.12 3.99 1.92
N GLU A 87 12.95 5.08 1.18
CA GLU A 87 13.85 5.49 0.09
C GLU A 87 14.04 4.38 -0.96
N ARG A 88 12.97 3.66 -1.29
CA ARG A 88 12.91 2.62 -2.33
C ARG A 88 12.16 3.13 -3.55
N TRP A 89 12.82 4.05 -4.27
CA TRP A 89 12.22 4.78 -5.38
C TRP A 89 11.87 3.88 -6.59
N LEU A 90 12.72 2.90 -6.91
CA LEU A 90 12.48 1.99 -8.04
C LEU A 90 11.24 1.13 -7.82
N GLU A 91 11.06 0.63 -6.61
CA GLU A 91 9.90 -0.17 -6.21
C GLU A 91 8.61 0.67 -6.21
N ALA A 92 8.67 1.90 -5.69
CA ALA A 92 7.55 2.83 -5.71
C ALA A 92 7.08 3.14 -7.15
N LEU A 93 8.03 3.38 -8.07
CA LEU A 93 7.73 3.61 -9.49
C LEU A 93 7.16 2.36 -10.18
N GLY A 94 7.68 1.19 -9.84
CA GLY A 94 7.14 -0.09 -10.33
C GLY A 94 5.68 -0.28 -9.92
N LEU A 95 5.36 -0.01 -8.66
CA LEU A 95 3.99 -0.04 -8.15
C LEU A 95 3.09 1.00 -8.82
N TRP A 96 3.58 2.23 -9.01
CA TRP A 96 2.87 3.30 -9.71
C TRP A 96 2.48 2.92 -11.14
N ASN A 97 3.44 2.40 -11.91
CA ASN A 97 3.18 1.93 -13.27
C ASN A 97 2.18 0.77 -13.29
N SER A 98 2.26 -0.11 -12.31
CA SER A 98 1.30 -1.19 -12.15
C SER A 98 -0.10 -0.72 -11.75
N MET A 99 -0.22 0.39 -11.01
CA MET A 99 -1.51 0.98 -10.67
C MET A 99 -2.18 1.59 -11.92
N ARG A 100 -1.38 2.26 -12.76
CA ARG A 100 -1.83 2.81 -14.04
C ARG A 100 -2.26 1.74 -15.03
N SER A 101 -1.55 0.61 -15.10
CA SER A 101 -1.91 -0.48 -16.02
C SER A 101 -3.22 -1.18 -15.66
N VAL A 102 -3.63 -1.11 -14.39
CA VAL A 102 -4.91 -1.65 -13.89
C VAL A 102 -6.03 -0.58 -13.92
N PHE A 103 -5.79 0.60 -14.52
CA PHE A 103 -6.73 1.73 -14.59
C PHE A 103 -7.27 2.19 -13.23
N ILE A 104 -6.51 1.97 -12.15
CA ILE A 104 -6.90 2.41 -10.82
C ILE A 104 -6.52 3.89 -10.67
N ALA A 105 -7.51 4.75 -10.43
CA ALA A 105 -7.32 6.19 -10.27
C ALA A 105 -6.41 6.47 -9.05
N PRO A 106 -5.23 7.08 -9.24
CA PRO A 106 -4.37 7.46 -8.13
C PRO A 106 -5.00 8.57 -7.29
N ASN A 107 -4.79 8.54 -5.96
CA ASN A 107 -5.27 9.59 -5.06
C ASN A 107 -4.14 10.58 -4.73
N VAL A 108 -4.49 11.66 -4.01
CA VAL A 108 -3.54 12.71 -3.61
C VAL A 108 -2.33 12.16 -2.85
N VAL A 109 -2.54 11.12 -2.03
CA VAL A 109 -1.45 10.45 -1.29
C VAL A 109 -0.49 9.75 -2.24
N THR A 110 -1.01 9.02 -3.24
CA THR A 110 -0.17 8.38 -4.26
C THR A 110 0.63 9.40 -5.06
N TYR A 111 0.00 10.49 -5.51
CA TYR A 111 0.69 11.55 -6.24
C TYR A 111 1.79 12.22 -5.40
N GLY A 112 1.50 12.55 -4.14
CA GLY A 112 2.47 13.14 -3.23
C GLY A 112 3.70 12.25 -3.01
N ALA A 113 3.49 10.94 -2.81
CA ALA A 113 4.57 9.98 -2.64
C ALA A 113 5.43 9.85 -3.90
N VAL A 114 4.83 9.74 -5.09
CA VAL A 114 5.60 9.60 -6.34
C VAL A 114 6.36 10.89 -6.69
N ILE A 115 5.79 12.07 -6.44
CA ILE A 115 6.49 13.34 -6.64
C ILE A 115 7.70 13.44 -5.72
N ASN A 116 7.59 13.02 -4.45
CA ASN A 116 8.72 13.05 -3.53
C ASN A 116 9.81 12.06 -3.95
N VAL A 117 9.40 10.85 -4.38
CA VAL A 117 10.30 9.84 -4.96
C VAL A 117 11.04 10.39 -6.18
N GLN A 118 10.33 11.02 -7.11
CA GLN A 118 10.91 11.56 -8.34
C GLN A 118 11.75 12.81 -8.12
N GLY A 119 11.45 13.62 -7.09
CA GLY A 119 12.26 14.78 -6.71
C GLY A 119 13.58 14.41 -6.06
N LYS A 120 13.66 13.23 -5.40
CA LYS A 120 14.90 12.68 -4.83
C LYS A 120 15.75 11.94 -5.88
N SER A 121 15.13 11.37 -6.92
CA SER A 121 15.86 10.96 -8.13
C SER A 121 16.17 12.20 -8.98
N GLU A 122 17.25 12.25 -9.75
CA GLU A 122 17.58 13.43 -10.59
C GLU A 122 16.60 13.69 -11.77
N GLN A 123 15.37 13.13 -11.71
CA GLN A 123 14.32 13.19 -12.72
C GLN A 123 13.19 14.18 -12.35
N TRP A 124 13.55 15.33 -11.78
CA TRP A 124 12.61 16.39 -11.37
C TRP A 124 11.68 16.88 -12.49
N GLN A 125 12.09 16.74 -13.75
CA GLN A 125 11.31 17.14 -14.92
C GLN A 125 10.03 16.31 -15.10
N GLU A 126 10.07 15.00 -14.82
CA GLU A 126 8.87 14.15 -14.88
C GLU A 126 7.93 14.43 -13.70
N ALA A 127 8.48 14.72 -12.52
CA ALA A 127 7.72 15.09 -11.33
C ALA A 127 6.85 16.34 -11.54
N LEU A 128 7.41 17.37 -12.20
CA LEU A 128 6.68 18.58 -12.57
C LEU A 128 5.55 18.32 -13.58
N GLY A 129 5.79 17.44 -14.55
CA GLY A 129 4.77 17.01 -15.51
C GLY A 129 3.60 16.31 -14.83
N MET A 130 3.87 15.50 -13.80
CA MET A 130 2.80 14.86 -13.02
C MET A 130 2.05 15.85 -12.13
N PHE A 131 2.73 16.84 -11.51
CA PHE A 131 2.07 17.87 -10.71
C PHE A 131 1.04 18.67 -11.53
N ALA A 132 1.34 18.96 -12.79
CA ALA A 132 0.42 19.62 -13.71
C ALA A 132 -0.85 18.78 -13.97
N ASN A 133 -0.71 17.46 -14.12
CA ASN A 133 -1.85 16.54 -14.28
C ASN A 133 -2.66 16.37 -12.99
N ALA A 134 -2.00 16.34 -11.83
CA ALA A 134 -2.68 16.25 -10.53
C ALA A 134 -3.52 17.50 -10.20
N ARG A 135 -3.25 18.64 -10.83
CA ARG A 135 -4.01 19.90 -10.64
C ARG A 135 -5.26 20.01 -11.54
N LEU A 136 -5.42 19.09 -12.50
CA LEU A 136 -6.50 19.08 -13.49
C LEU A 136 -7.63 18.09 -13.17
N HIS A 137 -7.49 17.32 -12.10
CA HIS A 137 -8.51 16.41 -11.55
C HIS A 137 -8.83 16.81 -10.10
#